data_AF-R6P981-F1
#
_entry.id   AF-R6P981-F1
#
_cell.length_a   1.000
_cell.length_b   1.000
_cell.length_c   1.000
_cell.angle_alpha   90.00
_cell.angle_beta   90.00
_cell.angle_gamma   90.00
#
_symmetry.space_group_name_H-M   'P 1'
#
loop_
_entity.id
_entity.type
_entity.pdbx_description
1 polymer ?
#
loop_
_entity_poly.entity_id
_entity_poly.type
_entity_poly.pdbx_seq_one_letter_code
_entity_poly.pdbx_strand_id
1 'polypeptide(L)' 'MEKRADPKHTRLCAFCKNWYDPTNSAIEPTSSPVSWKIKDTMQKNVCLAKNNLKTSAGAGCPKYECKLY' A
#
# COMPACT_ATOMS: atom_id res chain seq x y z
N MET A 1 -12.46 -0.14 4.59
CA MET A 1 -12.81 -1.56 4.32
C MET A 1 -11.53 -2.37 4.28
N GLU A 2 -11.49 -3.51 4.96
CA GLU A 2 -10.26 -4.32 5.08
C GLU A 2 -10.04 -5.17 3.82
N LYS A 3 -8.78 -5.38 3.41
CA LYS A 3 -8.44 -6.18 2.22
C LYS A 3 -7.16 -6.99 2.43
N ARG A 4 -7.11 -8.22 1.93
CA ARG A 4 -5.87 -9.03 1.88
C ARG A 4 -5.26 -8.99 0.48
N ALA A 5 -3.94 -8.94 0.40
CA ALA A 5 -3.22 -8.97 -0.87
C ALA A 5 -1.82 -9.58 -0.69
N ASP A 6 -1.28 -10.15 -1.77
CA ASP A 6 0.14 -10.48 -1.88
C ASP A 6 0.88 -9.26 -2.45
N PRO A 7 1.83 -8.66 -1.70
CA PRO A 7 2.60 -7.49 -2.16
C PRO A 7 3.41 -7.75 -3.45
N LYS A 8 3.74 -9.01 -3.77
CA LYS A 8 4.44 -9.39 -5.01
C LYS A 8 3.54 -9.32 -6.23
N HIS A 9 2.25 -9.64 -6.07
CA HIS A 9 1.29 -9.77 -7.17
C HIS A 9 0.25 -8.64 -7.19
N THR A 10 0.48 -7.57 -6.44
CA THR A 10 -0.41 -6.41 -6.36
C THR A 10 0.29 -5.14 -6.81
N ARG A 11 -0.50 -4.09 -7.06
CA ARG A 11 -0.02 -2.73 -7.36
C ARG A 11 -0.70 -1.68 -6.48
N LEU A 12 -1.20 -2.09 -5.31
CA LEU A 12 -1.93 -1.21 -4.40
C LEU A 12 -0.97 -0.22 -3.73
N CYS A 13 -1.41 1.03 -3.60
CA CYS A 13 -0.60 2.10 -3.02
C CYS A 13 -0.16 1.79 -1.59
N ALA A 14 -0.94 1.03 -0.81
CA ALA A 14 -0.58 0.58 0.53
C ALA A 14 0.82 -0.07 0.61
N PHE A 15 1.25 -0.74 -0.47
CA PHE A 15 2.55 -1.43 -0.57
C PHE A 15 3.57 -0.69 -1.44
N CYS A 16 3.25 0.51 -1.93
CA CYS A 16 4.10 1.26 -2.85
C CYS A 16 5.14 2.12 -2.11
N LYS A 17 6.42 2.11 -2.53
CA LYS A 17 7.47 3.01 -2.01
C LYS A 17 7.14 4.49 -2.18
N ASN A 18 6.42 4.82 -3.25
CA ASN A 18 6.00 6.19 -3.54
C ASN A 18 4.81 6.67 -2.67
N TRP A 19 4.15 5.79 -1.93
CA TRP A 19 3.06 6.14 -1.02
C TRP A 19 3.61 6.27 0.40
N TYR A 20 3.79 7.51 0.83
CA TYR A 20 4.63 7.89 1.96
C TYR A 20 3.97 7.61 3.32
N ASP A 21 3.98 6.35 3.73
CA ASP A 21 3.58 5.87 5.05
C ASP A 21 4.78 5.21 5.74
N PRO A 22 5.69 6.00 6.34
CA PRO A 22 6.94 5.50 6.91
C PRO A 22 6.72 4.50 8.06
N THR A 23 5.59 4.61 8.75
CA THR A 23 5.19 3.70 9.83
C THR A 23 4.52 2.42 9.34
N ASN A 24 4.27 2.30 8.03
CA ASN A 24 3.46 1.22 7.44
C ASN A 24 2.11 1.02 8.16
N SER A 25 1.52 2.11 8.67
CA SER A 25 0.27 2.10 9.45
C SER A 25 -0.89 1.47 8.69
N ALA A 26 -0.88 1.51 7.36
CA ALA A 26 -1.95 0.99 6.52
C ALA A 26 -1.95 -0.53 6.35
N ILE A 27 -0.85 -1.22 6.68
CA ILE A 27 -0.66 -2.65 6.41
C ILE A 27 -0.25 -3.44 7.65
N GLU A 28 -0.64 -4.71 7.71
CA GLU A 28 -0.26 -5.66 8.76
C GLU A 28 0.08 -7.02 8.16
N PRO A 29 1.07 -7.73 8.73
CA PRO A 29 1.31 -9.12 8.37
C PRO A 29 0.10 -9.97 8.76
N THR A 30 -0.14 -11.05 8.02
CA THR A 30 -1.10 -12.09 8.41
C THR A 30 -0.37 -13.33 8.91
N SER A 31 -1.13 -14.35 9.31
CA SER A 31 -0.56 -15.68 9.61
C SER A 31 0.06 -16.37 8.38
N SER A 32 -0.26 -15.90 7.16
CA SER A 32 0.32 -16.41 5.93
C SER A 32 1.58 -15.60 5.56
N PRO A 33 2.71 -16.26 5.24
CA PRO A 33 3.96 -15.57 4.90
C PRO A 33 3.89 -14.80 3.58
N VAL A 34 2.89 -15.08 2.73
CA VAL A 34 2.71 -14.45 1.42
C VAL A 34 1.63 -13.36 1.43
N SER A 35 0.79 -13.28 2.47
CA SER A 35 -0.37 -12.40 2.48
C SER A 35 -0.25 -11.31 3.54
N TRP A 36 -0.57 -10.09 3.12
CA TRP A 36 -0.64 -8.91 3.98
C TRP A 36 -2.06 -8.36 3.99
N LYS A 37 -2.44 -7.81 5.15
CA LYS A 37 -3.72 -7.13 5.36
C LYS A 37 -3.53 -5.63 5.18
N ILE A 38 -4.44 -4.98 4.46
CA ILE A 38 -4.62 -3.54 4.42
C ILE A 38 -5.75 -3.22 5.40
N LYS A 39 -5.45 -2.42 6.44
CA LYS A 39 -6.42 -2.08 7.51
C LYS A 39 -7.60 -1.28 6.95
N ASP A 40 -7.31 -0.22 6.21
CA ASP A 40 -8.32 0.57 5.55
C ASP A 40 -7.90 0.94 4.13
N THR A 41 -8.59 0.37 3.13
CA THR A 41 -8.37 0.71 1.73
C THR A 41 -8.63 2.19 1.41
N MET A 42 -9.38 2.90 2.26
CA MET A 42 -9.71 4.32 2.09
C MET A 42 -8.69 5.25 2.76
N GLN A 43 -7.79 4.73 3.61
CA GLN A 43 -6.73 5.51 4.24
C GLN A 43 -5.96 6.25 3.15
N LYS A 44 -5.81 7.56 3.31
CA LYS A 44 -5.11 8.41 2.33
C LYS A 44 -3.75 8.80 2.87
N ASN A 45 -2.76 8.77 1.99
CA ASN A 45 -1.44 9.31 2.27
C ASN A 45 -0.82 9.94 1.03
N VAL A 46 0.25 10.69 1.21
CA VAL A 46 0.95 11.45 0.18
C VAL A 46 1.61 10.50 -0.82
N CYS A 47 1.40 10.75 -2.11
CA CYS A 47 2.10 10.06 -3.18
C CYS A 47 3.21 10.95 -3.75
N LEU A 48 4.46 10.57 -3.53
CA LEU A 48 5.65 11.31 -3.96
C LEU A 48 5.78 11.34 -5.50
N ALA A 49 5.31 10.29 -6.18
CA ALA A 49 5.31 10.21 -7.65
C ALA A 49 4.21 11.03 -8.34
N LYS A 50 3.31 11.66 -7.57
CA LYS A 50 2.19 12.48 -8.06
C LYS A 50 2.19 13.87 -7.41
N ASN A 51 3.34 14.54 -7.35
CA ASN A 51 3.48 15.88 -6.77
C ASN A 51 2.82 16.02 -5.38
N ASN A 52 3.04 15.03 -4.51
CA ASN A 52 2.52 14.98 -3.15
C ASN A 52 0.98 14.95 -3.02
N LEU A 53 0.26 14.53 -4.06
CA LEU A 53 -1.19 14.31 -3.98
C LEU A 53 -1.53 13.16 -3.03
N LYS A 54 -2.61 13.32 -2.26
CA LYS A 54 -3.13 12.26 -1.38
C LYS A 54 -3.86 11.20 -2.20
N THR A 55 -3.39 9.95 -2.16
CA THR A 55 -4.06 8.79 -2.79
C THR A 55 -4.47 7.77 -1.73
N SER A 56 -5.51 6.98 -2.02
CA SER A 56 -5.97 5.93 -1.09
C SER A 56 -5.05 4.71 -1.13
N ALA A 57 -4.95 4.00 -0.01
CA ALA A 57 -4.19 2.77 0.16
C ALA A 57 -4.65 1.68 -0.85
N GLY A 58 -5.95 1.64 -1.15
CA GLY A 58 -6.55 0.73 -2.12
C GLY A 58 -6.43 1.14 -3.59
N ALA A 59 -5.85 2.30 -3.91
CA ALA A 59 -5.67 2.72 -5.30
C ALA A 59 -4.56 1.93 -5.98
N GLY A 60 -4.73 1.62 -7.27
CA GLY A 60 -3.67 1.06 -8.11
C GLY A 60 -2.64 2.13 -8.52
N CYS A 61 -1.36 1.76 -8.53
CA CYS A 61 -0.27 2.65 -8.95
C CYS A 61 0.40 2.13 -10.23
N PRO A 62 0.49 2.92 -11.32
CA PRO A 62 1.21 2.53 -12.52
C PRO A 62 2.74 2.56 -12.31
N LYS A 63 3.23 3.48 -11.47
CA LYS A 63 4.65 3.59 -11.04
C LYS A 63 4.90 2.81 -9.75
N TYR A 64 4.29 1.63 -9.65
CA TYR A 64 4.36 0.80 -8.44
C TYR A 64 5.77 0.23 -8.28
N GLU A 65 6.32 0.41 -7.08
CA GLU A 65 7.50 -0.29 -6.61
C GLU A 65 7.19 -0.79 -5.20
N CYS A 66 7.32 -2.09 -4.96
CA CYS A 66 6.95 -2.68 -3.67
C CYS A 66 7.92 -2.23 -2.58
N LYS A 67 7.42 -1.75 -1.43
CA LYS A 67 8.27 -1.33 -0.30
C LYS A 67 8.68 -2.45 0.65
N LEU A 68 8.17 -3.66 0.44
CA LEU A 68 8.48 -4.83 1.26
C LEU A 68 9.59 -5.71 0.68
N TYR A 69 10.10 -5.38 -0.52
CA TYR A 69 11.17 -6.09 -1.23
C TYR A 69 12.14 -5.12 -1.91
#